data_AF-A0A977MKE8-F1
#
_entry.id   AF-A0A977MKE8-F1
#
_cell.length_a   1.000
_cell.length_b   1.000
_cell.length_c   1.000
_cell.angle_alpha   90.00
_cell.angle_beta   90.00
_cell.angle_gamma   90.00
#
_symmetry.space_group_name_H-M   'P 1'
#
loop_
_entity.id
_entity.type
_entity.pdbx_description
1 polymer ?
#
loop_
_entity_poly.entity_id
_entity_poly.type
_entity_poly.pdbx_seq_one_letter_code
_entity_poly.pdbx_strand_id
1 'polypeptide(L)'
;VGGTITEQHIKVSLLSAVEDKLRRRLKEQSQQSQAELETLRRTEQELQEGKSRLEDILARLQKERGDLDKNITILQDKEKELQTAVERLGEQEGVDVDEAVVTTAPLYSQLMNAFAEEATLEDAIYYMGEALRKEVIDLDTFLKQVRTLARRQFTLRALMQKCRQKAQLA
;
A
#
# COMPACT_ATOMS: atom_id res chain seq x y z
N VAL A 1 -28.55 -96.29 50.42
CA VAL A 1 -27.16 -96.17 49.90
C VAL A 1 -26.70 -94.75 50.21
N GLY A 2 -26.21 -94.55 51.43
CA GLY A 2 -25.75 -93.27 51.93
C GLY A 2 -24.28 -93.08 51.60
N GLY A 3 -23.98 -92.14 50.69
CA GLY A 3 -22.64 -91.63 50.48
C GLY A 3 -22.47 -90.40 51.36
N THR A 4 -21.87 -90.58 52.53
CA THR A 4 -21.55 -89.53 53.50
C THR A 4 -20.68 -88.45 52.85
N ILE A 5 -21.18 -87.23 52.76
CA ILE A 5 -20.37 -86.04 52.51
C ILE A 5 -19.38 -85.95 53.69
N THR A 6 -18.11 -86.26 53.45
CA THR A 6 -17.06 -86.09 54.45
C THR A 6 -16.80 -84.60 54.64
N GLU A 7 -16.46 -84.17 55.85
CA GLU A 7 -16.14 -82.78 56.19
C GLU A 7 -15.05 -82.19 55.27
N GLN A 8 -14.16 -83.05 54.76
CA GLN A 8 -13.14 -82.71 53.77
C GLN A 8 -13.73 -82.27 52.42
N HIS A 9 -14.80 -82.91 51.93
CA HIS A 9 -15.45 -82.51 50.67
C HIS A 9 -16.15 -81.15 50.80
N ILE A 10 -16.72 -80.84 51.97
CA ILE A 10 -17.32 -79.52 52.26
C ILE A 10 -16.21 -78.46 52.30
N LYS A 11 -15.09 -78.74 52.97
CA LYS A 11 -13.95 -77.83 53.06
C LYS A 11 -13.33 -77.52 51.69
N VAL A 12 -13.16 -78.53 50.83
CA VAL A 12 -12.66 -78.35 49.46
C VAL A 12 -13.65 -77.56 48.61
N SER A 13 -14.95 -77.82 48.73
CA SER A 13 -15.98 -77.09 47.99
C SER A 13 -16.07 -75.61 48.42
N LEU A 14 -15.97 -75.33 49.73
CA LEU A 14 -15.92 -73.96 50.25
C LEU A 14 -14.63 -73.22 49.83
N LEU A 15 -13.48 -73.90 49.84
CA LEU A 15 -12.22 -73.32 49.35
C LEU A 15 -12.30 -72.98 47.86
N SER A 16 -12.81 -73.89 47.04
CA SER A 16 -13.03 -73.64 45.61
C SER A 16 -14.02 -72.50 45.37
N ALA A 17 -15.10 -72.42 46.14
CA ALA A 17 -16.08 -71.34 46.02
C ALA A 17 -15.50 -69.97 46.43
N VAL A 18 -14.64 -69.93 47.46
CA VAL A 18 -13.93 -68.71 47.85
C VAL A 18 -12.89 -68.32 46.80
N GLU A 19 -12.14 -69.30 46.27
CA GLU A 19 -11.16 -69.06 45.21
C GLU A 19 -11.82 -68.53 43.93
N ASP A 20 -12.92 -69.14 43.49
CA ASP A 20 -13.68 -68.67 42.34
C ASP A 20 -14.27 -67.28 42.55
N LYS A 21 -14.79 -67.00 43.75
CA LYS A 21 -15.30 -65.66 44.10
C LYS A 21 -14.19 -64.61 44.12
N LEU A 22 -13.01 -64.97 44.62
CA LEU A 22 -11.84 -64.10 44.63
C LEU A 22 -11.34 -63.85 43.19
N ARG A 23 -11.24 -64.89 42.36
CA ARG A 23 -10.86 -64.79 40.95
C ARG A 23 -11.83 -63.91 40.15
N ARG A 24 -13.15 -64.04 40.38
CA ARG A 24 -14.17 -63.19 39.75
C ARG A 24 -14.00 -61.73 40.16
N ARG A 25 -13.91 -61.44 41.47
CA ARG A 25 -13.68 -60.08 41.99
C ARG A 25 -12.40 -59.47 41.45
N LEU A 26 -11.30 -60.23 41.41
CA LEU A 26 -10.01 -59.77 40.89
C LEU A 26 -10.09 -59.46 39.39
N LYS A 27 -10.79 -60.30 38.62
CA LYS A 27 -10.98 -60.10 37.17
C LYS A 27 -11.85 -58.86 36.90
N GLU A 28 -12.94 -58.69 37.64
CA GLU A 28 -13.80 -57.50 37.56
C GLU A 28 -13.01 -56.22 37.89
N GLN A 29 -12.26 -56.22 38.99
CA GLN A 29 -11.42 -55.09 39.38
C GLN A 29 -10.32 -54.81 38.36
N SER A 30 -9.65 -55.85 37.84
CA SER A 30 -8.63 -55.70 36.80
C SER A 30 -9.22 -55.13 35.51
N GLN A 31 -10.41 -55.55 35.11
CA GLN A 31 -11.10 -55.02 33.93
C GLN A 31 -11.53 -53.57 34.14
N GLN A 32 -12.03 -53.23 35.33
CA GLN A 32 -12.38 -51.86 35.66
C GLN A 32 -11.15 -50.94 35.64
N SER A 33 -10.05 -51.34 36.28
CA SER A 33 -8.81 -50.55 36.27
C SER A 33 -8.20 -50.43 34.87
N GLN A 34 -8.33 -51.46 34.01
CA GLN A 34 -7.90 -51.36 32.61
C GLN A 34 -8.73 -50.34 31.83
N ALA A 35 -10.05 -50.35 31.98
CA ALA A 35 -10.93 -49.38 31.33
C ALA A 35 -10.64 -47.94 31.82
N GLU A 36 -10.42 -47.75 33.13
CA GLU A 36 -10.03 -46.46 33.70
C GLU A 36 -8.68 -45.98 33.12
N LEU A 37 -7.67 -46.86 33.02
CA LEU A 37 -6.39 -46.54 32.41
C LEU A 37 -6.51 -46.16 30.93
N GLU A 38 -7.36 -46.85 30.17
CA GLU A 38 -7.62 -46.49 28.77
C GLU A 38 -8.26 -45.11 28.63
N THR A 39 -9.23 -44.78 29.49
CA THR A 39 -9.83 -43.43 29.51
C THR A 39 -8.80 -42.37 29.87
N LEU A 40 -7.95 -42.61 30.87
CA LEU A 40 -6.90 -41.68 31.27
C LEU A 40 -5.88 -41.46 30.16
N ARG A 41 -5.44 -42.52 29.48
CA ARG A 41 -4.53 -42.41 28.32
C ARG A 41 -5.13 -41.59 27.19
N ARG A 42 -6.42 -41.76 26.91
CA ARG A 42 -7.11 -40.96 25.91
C ARG A 42 -7.14 -39.48 26.32
N THR A 43 -7.45 -39.18 27.58
CA THR A 43 -7.43 -37.79 28.07
C THR A 43 -6.03 -37.19 28.06
N GLU A 44 -4.99 -37.98 28.37
CA GLU A 44 -3.59 -37.55 28.29
C GLU A 44 -3.21 -37.17 26.85
N GLN A 45 -3.60 -38.00 25.88
CA GLN A 45 -3.36 -37.72 24.47
C GLN A 45 -4.08 -36.45 24.01
N GLU A 46 -5.36 -36.30 24.34
CA GLU A 46 -6.15 -35.10 24.01
C GLU A 46 -5.53 -33.83 24.64
N LEU A 47 -5.02 -33.93 25.87
CA LEU A 47 -4.36 -32.83 26.55
C LEU A 47 -3.00 -32.49 25.92
N GLN A 48 -2.24 -33.50 25.47
CA GLN A 48 -0.97 -33.31 24.81
C GLN A 48 -1.14 -32.69 23.41
N GLU A 49 -2.18 -33.09 22.67
CA GLU A 49 -2.58 -32.42 21.42
C GLU A 49 -3.06 -30.99 21.67
N GLY A 50 -3.79 -30.76 22.75
CA GLY A 50 -4.19 -29.40 23.16
C GLY A 50 -2.98 -28.51 23.45
N LYS A 51 -1.98 -29.06 24.14
CA LYS A 51 -0.74 -28.35 24.46
C LYS A 51 0.04 -27.97 23.19
N SER A 52 0.23 -28.90 22.26
CA SER A 52 0.96 -28.60 21.01
C SER A 52 0.24 -27.53 20.18
N ARG A 53 -1.09 -27.58 20.09
CA ARG A 53 -1.87 -26.53 19.42
C ARG A 53 -1.70 -25.15 20.05
N LEU A 54 -1.66 -25.08 21.39
CA LEU A 54 -1.43 -23.82 22.09
C LEU A 54 -0.01 -23.28 21.85
N GLU A 55 0.99 -24.16 21.83
CA GLU A 55 2.38 -23.80 21.49
C GLU A 55 2.48 -23.24 20.06
N ASP A 56 1.82 -23.86 19.09
CA ASP A 56 1.76 -23.40 17.71
C ASP A 56 1.09 -22.02 17.58
N ILE A 57 -0.04 -21.81 18.28
CA ILE A 57 -0.75 -20.53 18.28
C ILE A 57 0.13 -19.44 18.92
N LEU A 58 0.79 -19.73 20.04
CA LEU A 58 1.69 -18.79 20.70
C LEU A 58 2.85 -18.40 19.79
N ALA A 59 3.47 -19.36 19.09
CA ALA A 59 4.55 -19.08 18.14
C ALA A 59 4.08 -18.18 16.98
N ARG A 60 2.87 -18.43 16.45
CA ARG A 60 2.27 -17.58 15.40
C ARG A 60 2.01 -16.16 15.89
N LEU A 61 1.40 -16.00 17.07
CA LEU A 61 1.13 -14.69 17.66
C LEU A 61 2.40 -13.90 17.96
N GLN A 62 3.47 -14.57 18.43
CA GLN A 62 4.77 -13.91 18.63
C GLN A 62 5.37 -13.41 17.32
N LYS A 63 5.25 -14.19 16.24
CA LYS A 63 5.70 -13.77 14.91
C LYS A 63 4.88 -12.58 14.39
N GLU A 64 3.55 -12.67 14.46
CA GLU A 64 2.64 -11.60 14.02
C GLU A 64 2.91 -10.31 14.79
N ARG A 65 3.12 -10.39 16.11
CA ARG A 65 3.50 -9.23 16.93
C ARG A 65 4.81 -8.60 16.43
N GLY A 66 5.84 -9.42 16.20
CA GLY A 66 7.12 -8.91 15.70
C GLY A 66 7.02 -8.29 14.31
N ASP A 67 6.16 -8.80 13.44
CA ASP A 67 5.92 -8.24 12.12
C ASP A 67 5.09 -6.95 12.18
N LEU A 68 4.10 -6.87 13.08
CA LEU A 68 3.37 -5.64 13.36
C LEU A 68 4.27 -4.54 13.93
N ASP A 69 5.15 -4.87 14.88
CA ASP A 69 6.09 -3.90 15.46
C ASP A 69 7.01 -3.32 14.36
N LYS A 70 7.53 -4.17 13.46
CA LYS A 70 8.30 -3.70 12.28
C LYS A 70 7.47 -2.80 11.38
N ASN A 71 6.24 -3.19 11.05
CA ASN A 71 5.37 -2.39 10.19
C ASN A 71 5.06 -1.03 10.81
N ILE A 72 4.84 -0.96 12.12
CA ILE A 72 4.64 0.30 12.84
C ILE A 72 5.88 1.18 12.70
N THR A 73 7.09 0.64 12.91
CA THR A 73 8.31 1.44 12.75
C THR A 73 8.49 1.98 11.33
N ILE A 74 8.23 1.15 10.31
CA ILE A 74 8.33 1.56 8.90
C ILE A 74 7.31 2.66 8.59
N LEU A 75 6.08 2.52 9.05
CA LEU A 75 5.02 3.51 8.83
C LEU A 75 5.34 4.83 9.53
N GLN A 76 5.87 4.79 10.77
CA GLN A 76 6.29 6.00 11.49
C GLN A 76 7.44 6.72 10.79
N ASP A 77 8.41 5.99 10.25
CA ASP A 77 9.51 6.59 9.49
C ASP A 77 9.01 7.20 8.18
N LYS A 78 8.11 6.53 7.47
CA LYS A 78 7.48 7.05 6.25
C LYS A 78 6.59 8.27 6.53
N GLU A 79 5.88 8.28 7.64
CA GLU A 79 5.08 9.43 8.07
C GLU A 79 5.97 10.66 8.29
N LYS A 80 7.11 10.50 8.96
CA LYS A 80 8.09 11.59 9.15
C LYS A 80 8.68 12.06 7.82
N GLU A 81 9.08 11.15 6.95
CA GLU A 81 9.58 11.51 5.61
C GLU A 81 8.53 12.32 4.83
N LEU A 82 7.27 11.88 4.84
CA LEU A 82 6.18 12.59 4.18
C LEU A 82 5.90 13.96 4.81
N GLN A 83 5.91 14.07 6.14
CA GLN A 83 5.75 15.35 6.83
C GLN A 83 6.86 16.33 6.42
N THR A 84 8.12 15.91 6.39
CA THR A 84 9.22 16.77 5.94
C THR A 84 9.08 17.15 4.46
N ALA A 85 8.58 16.25 3.60
CA ALA A 85 8.33 16.56 2.20
C ALA A 85 7.19 17.56 2.03
N VAL A 86 6.12 17.44 2.83
CA VAL A 86 4.99 18.37 2.83
C VAL A 86 5.41 19.74 3.35
N GLU A 87 6.20 19.82 4.42
CA GLU A 87 6.74 21.09 4.92
C GLU A 87 7.59 21.77 3.85
N ARG A 88 8.50 21.02 3.20
CA ARG A 88 9.32 21.54 2.09
C ARG A 88 8.50 22.03 0.89
N LEU A 89 7.40 21.35 0.56
CA LEU A 89 6.51 21.76 -0.53
C LEU A 89 5.58 22.92 -0.11
N GLY A 90 5.20 22.99 1.17
CA GLY A 90 4.39 24.08 1.72
C GLY A 90 5.15 25.39 1.83
N GLU A 91 6.47 25.34 2.04
CA GLU A 91 7.37 26.51 1.98
C GLU A 91 7.61 27.02 0.56
N GLN A 92 7.35 26.20 -0.47
CA GLN A 92 7.39 26.65 -1.86
C GLN A 92 6.11 27.44 -2.15
N GLU A 93 6.16 28.75 -1.92
CA GLU A 93 5.12 29.67 -2.39
C GLU A 93 4.90 29.51 -3.90
N GLY A 94 3.64 29.73 -4.31
CA GLY A 94 3.07 29.33 -5.60
C GLY A 94 4.03 29.46 -6.77
N VAL A 95 4.37 28.31 -7.36
CA VAL A 95 5.13 28.26 -8.61
C VAL A 95 4.33 28.98 -9.67
N ASP A 96 4.87 30.06 -10.22
CA ASP A 96 4.31 30.69 -11.40
C ASP A 96 4.33 29.68 -12.55
N VAL A 97 3.17 29.43 -13.16
CA VAL A 97 3.02 28.43 -14.22
C VAL A 97 3.92 28.80 -15.41
N ASP A 98 4.15 30.09 -15.62
CA ASP A 98 5.05 30.59 -16.68
C ASP A 98 6.53 30.33 -16.37
N GLU A 99 6.91 30.19 -15.09
CA GLU A 99 8.28 29.83 -14.67
C GLU A 99 8.50 28.32 -14.52
N ALA A 100 7.43 27.52 -14.50
CA ALA A 100 7.52 26.07 -14.38
C ALA A 100 8.21 25.40 -15.58
N VAL A 101 8.11 26.02 -16.76
CA VAL A 101 8.67 25.49 -18.02
C VAL A 101 9.43 26.59 -18.75
N VAL A 102 10.71 26.74 -18.41
CA VAL A 102 11.62 27.67 -19.09
C VAL A 102 12.40 26.94 -20.19
N THR A 103 12.68 27.64 -21.27
CA THR A 103 13.56 27.11 -22.33
C THR A 103 14.98 26.85 -21.81
N THR A 104 15.66 25.85 -22.37
CA THR A 104 16.99 25.39 -21.91
C THR A 104 18.11 26.42 -22.00
N ALA A 105 17.96 27.48 -22.79
CA ALA A 105 18.96 28.53 -22.94
C ALA A 105 18.31 29.91 -23.16
N PRO A 106 18.97 31.02 -22.75
CA PRO A 106 18.45 32.38 -22.94
C PRO A 106 18.12 32.72 -24.40
N LEU A 107 18.87 32.15 -25.35
CA LEU A 107 18.62 32.32 -26.79
C LEU A 107 17.27 31.73 -27.22
N TYR A 108 16.89 30.58 -26.68
CA TYR A 108 15.60 29.95 -26.98
C TYR A 108 14.43 30.70 -26.35
N SER A 109 14.62 31.24 -25.13
CA SER A 109 13.64 32.12 -24.49
C SER A 109 13.41 33.38 -25.34
N GLN A 110 14.50 33.99 -25.82
CA GLN A 110 14.41 35.15 -26.72
C GLN A 110 13.66 34.81 -28.02
N LEU A 111 13.90 33.62 -28.59
CA LEU A 111 13.20 33.17 -29.80
C LEU A 111 11.71 32.92 -29.54
N MET A 112 11.37 32.28 -28.43
CA MET A 112 9.98 32.02 -28.01
C MET A 112 9.21 33.33 -27.80
N ASN A 113 9.78 34.27 -27.04
CA ASN A 113 9.18 35.57 -26.79
C ASN A 113 9.01 36.37 -28.09
N ALA A 114 10.02 36.38 -28.96
CA ALA A 114 9.93 37.06 -30.24
C ALA A 114 8.86 36.47 -31.17
N PHE A 115 8.68 35.15 -31.16
CA PHE A 115 7.62 34.48 -31.91
C PHE A 115 6.23 34.82 -31.36
N ALA A 116 6.05 34.77 -30.02
CA ALA A 116 4.80 35.13 -29.38
C ALA A 116 4.42 36.61 -29.61
N GLU A 117 5.39 37.52 -29.51
CA GLU A 117 5.20 38.94 -29.83
C GLU A 117 4.85 39.17 -31.31
N GLU A 118 5.44 38.40 -32.23
CA GLU A 118 5.15 38.56 -33.66
C GLU A 118 3.72 38.10 -34.00
N ALA A 119 3.29 36.96 -33.45
CA ALA A 119 1.93 36.46 -33.61
C ALA A 119 0.87 37.40 -33.01
N THR A 120 1.12 37.91 -31.80
CA THR A 120 0.20 38.87 -31.15
C THR A 120 0.08 40.20 -31.89
N LEU A 121 1.14 40.64 -32.59
CA LEU A 121 1.07 41.82 -33.45
C LEU A 121 0.21 41.58 -34.70
N GLU A 122 0.23 40.37 -35.26
CA GLU A 122 -0.63 40.00 -36.40
C GLU A 122 -2.12 40.05 -36.00
N ASP A 123 -2.46 39.50 -34.83
CA ASP A 123 -3.79 39.59 -34.26
C ASP A 123 -4.20 41.04 -33.98
N ALA A 124 -3.29 41.85 -33.43
CA ALA A 124 -3.54 43.27 -33.17
C ALA A 124 -3.85 44.04 -34.47
N ILE A 125 -3.09 43.80 -35.54
CA ILE A 125 -3.33 44.43 -36.85
C ILE A 125 -4.68 43.97 -37.42
N TYR A 126 -5.03 42.70 -37.28
CA TYR A 126 -6.32 42.17 -37.72
C TYR A 126 -7.48 42.89 -37.03
N TYR A 127 -7.46 43.00 -35.70
CA TYR A 127 -8.53 43.68 -34.95
C TYR A 127 -8.55 45.19 -35.16
N MET A 128 -7.41 45.83 -35.46
CA MET A 128 -7.38 47.23 -35.90
C MET A 128 -8.08 47.41 -37.25
N GLY A 129 -7.98 46.44 -38.16
CA GLY A 129 -8.73 46.43 -39.42
C GLY A 129 -10.23 46.26 -39.22
N GLU A 130 -10.63 45.38 -38.29
CA GLU A 130 -12.02 45.24 -37.86
C GLU A 130 -12.59 46.52 -37.23
N ALA A 131 -11.79 47.20 -36.39
CA ALA A 131 -12.19 48.45 -35.75
C ALA A 131 -12.46 49.57 -36.77
N LEU A 132 -11.63 49.65 -37.84
CA LEU A 132 -11.87 50.58 -38.94
C LEU A 132 -13.15 50.23 -39.71
N ARG A 133 -13.40 48.96 -39.99
CA ARG A 133 -14.63 48.50 -40.67
C ARG A 133 -15.89 48.82 -39.89
N LYS A 134 -15.81 48.80 -38.55
CA LYS A 134 -16.92 49.13 -37.64
C LYS A 134 -17.01 50.62 -37.32
N GLU A 135 -16.23 51.46 -38.00
CA GLU A 135 -16.17 52.92 -37.80
C GLU A 135 -15.84 53.34 -36.36
N VAL A 136 -15.18 52.47 -35.57
CA VAL A 136 -14.74 52.78 -34.20
C VAL A 136 -13.51 53.69 -34.21
N ILE A 137 -12.68 53.56 -35.24
CA ILE A 137 -11.47 54.36 -35.47
C ILE A 137 -11.49 55.00 -36.85
N ASP A 138 -10.91 56.19 -36.93
CA ASP A 138 -10.70 56.96 -38.15
C ASP A 138 -9.48 56.46 -38.96
N LEU A 139 -9.53 56.68 -40.28
CA LEU A 139 -8.53 56.16 -41.21
C LEU A 139 -7.11 56.64 -40.91
N ASP A 140 -6.95 57.90 -40.51
CA ASP A 140 -5.64 58.47 -40.18
C ASP A 140 -5.05 57.79 -38.93
N THR A 141 -5.87 57.57 -37.90
CA THR A 141 -5.49 56.82 -36.69
C THR A 141 -5.11 55.37 -37.02
N PHE A 142 -5.90 54.69 -37.85
CA PHE A 142 -5.58 53.33 -38.32
C PHE A 142 -4.22 53.26 -39.04
N LEU A 143 -3.98 54.14 -40.03
CA LEU A 143 -2.74 54.12 -40.82
C LEU A 143 -1.51 54.42 -39.96
N LYS A 144 -1.62 55.31 -38.97
CA LYS A 144 -0.53 55.60 -38.03
C LYS A 144 -0.21 54.40 -37.14
N GLN A 145 -1.22 53.75 -36.60
CA GLN A 145 -1.03 52.61 -35.69
C GLN A 145 -0.55 51.36 -36.42
N VAL A 146 -1.17 51.00 -37.56
CA VAL A 146 -0.74 49.84 -38.36
C VAL A 146 0.69 50.00 -38.84
N ARG A 147 1.11 51.19 -39.26
CA ARG A 147 2.51 51.45 -39.65
C ARG A 147 3.47 51.20 -38.49
N THR A 148 3.09 51.60 -37.27
CA THR A 148 3.91 51.41 -36.07
C THR A 148 4.01 49.93 -35.68
N LEU A 149 2.89 49.22 -35.69
CA LEU A 149 2.83 47.77 -35.42
C LEU A 149 3.61 46.98 -36.47
N ALA A 150 3.44 47.28 -37.76
CA ALA A 150 4.16 46.63 -38.87
C ALA A 150 5.68 46.85 -38.78
N ARG A 151 6.13 48.04 -38.36
CA ARG A 151 7.56 48.31 -38.13
C ARG A 151 8.12 47.46 -36.99
N ARG A 152 7.37 47.29 -35.91
CA ARG A 152 7.75 46.40 -34.79
C ARG A 152 7.77 44.94 -35.24
N GLN A 153 6.77 44.50 -36.00
CA GLN A 153 6.72 43.16 -36.60
C GLN A 153 7.95 42.86 -37.48
N PHE A 154 8.35 43.81 -38.34
CA PHE A 154 9.55 43.67 -39.16
C PHE A 154 10.82 43.46 -38.30
N THR A 155 10.93 44.20 -37.20
CA THR A 155 12.10 44.11 -36.31
C THR A 155 12.13 42.76 -35.59
N LEU A 156 10.97 42.25 -35.14
CA LEU A 156 10.84 40.93 -34.52
C LEU A 156 11.14 39.80 -35.51
N ARG A 157 10.63 39.86 -36.75
CA ARG A 157 10.96 38.88 -37.80
C ARG A 157 12.45 38.85 -38.12
N ALA A 158 13.08 40.03 -38.22
CA ALA A 158 14.53 40.12 -38.43
C ALA A 158 15.33 39.56 -37.23
N LEU A 159 14.86 39.80 -36.00
CA LEU A 159 15.45 39.24 -34.79
C LEU A 159 15.32 37.71 -34.77
N MET A 160 14.14 37.17 -35.07
CA MET A 160 13.91 35.72 -35.16
C MET A 160 14.80 35.05 -36.20
N GLN A 161 14.98 35.64 -37.39
CA GLN A 161 15.90 35.12 -38.41
C GLN A 161 17.34 35.05 -37.88
N LYS A 162 17.82 36.08 -37.20
CA LYS A 162 19.16 36.08 -36.58
C LYS A 162 19.28 35.05 -35.45
N CYS A 163 18.25 34.90 -34.63
CA CYS A 163 18.22 33.90 -33.55
C CYS A 163 18.23 32.48 -34.11
N ARG A 164 17.45 32.18 -35.16
CA ARG A 164 17.44 30.87 -35.84
C ARG A 164 18.79 30.51 -36.45
N GLN A 165 19.42 31.45 -37.16
CA GLN A 165 20.77 31.28 -37.70
C GLN A 165 21.80 30.96 -36.61
N LYS A 166 21.75 31.67 -35.47
CA LYS A 166 22.65 31.40 -34.33
C LYS A 166 22.35 30.11 -33.59
N ALA A 167 21.08 29.71 -33.56
CA ALA A 167 20.62 28.49 -32.89
C ALA A 167 20.74 27.23 -33.75
N GLN A 168 21.27 27.33 -34.98
CA GLN A 168 21.36 26.23 -35.96
C GLN A 168 20.01 25.57 -36.27
N LEU A 169 18.92 26.32 -36.09
CA LEU A 169 17.59 25.93 -36.49
C LEU A 169 17.40 26.45 -37.91
N ALA A 170 17.39 25.54 -38.89
CA ALA A 170 17.30 25.85 -40.31
C ALA A 170 16.06 26.70 -40.67
#